data_AF-A0A7X2MKY5-F1
#
_entry.id   AF-A0A7X2MKY5-F1
#
_cell.length_a   1.000
_cell.length_b   1.000
_cell.length_c   1.000
_cell.angle_alpha   90.00
_cell.angle_beta   90.00
_cell.angle_gamma   90.00
#
_symmetry.space_group_name_H-M   'P 1'
#
loop_
_entity.id
_entity.type
_entity.pdbx_description
1 polymer ?
#
loop_
_entity_poly.entity_id
_entity_poly.type
_entity_poly.pdbx_seq_one_letter_code
_entity_poly.pdbx_strand_id
1 'polypeptide(L)' 'MFVVELLIVLMAIWLGARLGGIGIGFAGGMGVLILTLGFGMA' A
#
# COMPACT_ATOMS: atom_id res chain seq x y z
N MET A 1 3.85 -14.09 3.77
CA MET A 1 2.45 -13.65 3.54
C MET A 1 2.13 -12.48 4.47
N PHE A 2 1.65 -12.70 5.69
CA PHE A 2 1.23 -11.61 6.60
C PHE A 2 2.28 -10.50 6.85
N VAL A 3 3.54 -10.85 7.07
CA VAL A 3 4.60 -9.86 7.37
C VAL A 3 4.89 -8.95 6.17
N VAL A 4 4.80 -9.48 4.94
CA VAL A 4 5.07 -8.74 3.70
C VAL A 4 3.92 -7.79 3.38
N GLU A 5 2.68 -8.25 3.54
CA GLU A 5 1.48 -7.40 3.42
C GLU A 5 1.52 -6.26 4.44
N LEU A 6 1.79 -6.56 5.70
CA LEU A 6 1.84 -5.54 6.75
C LEU A 6 2.92 -4.49 6.45
N LEU A 7 4.09 -4.91 5.95
CA LEU A 7 5.15 -3.98 5.52
C LEU A 7 4.70 -3.06 4.38
N ILE A 8 4.06 -3.62 3.35
CA ILE A 8 3.62 -2.84 2.18
C ILE A 8 2.49 -1.89 2.54
N VAL A 9 1.50 -2.35 3.33
CA VAL A 9 0.39 -1.51 3.79
C VAL A 9 0.91 -0.40 4.71
N LEU A 10 1.85 -0.70 5.62
CA LEU A 10 2.41 0.32 6.50
C LEU A 10 3.23 1.36 5.73
N MET A 11 3.99 0.95 4.72
CA MET A 11 4.68 1.88 3.80
C MET A 11 3.68 2.73 3.00
N ALA A 12 2.60 2.13 2.50
CA ALA A 12 1.56 2.84 1.77
C ALA A 12 0.86 3.88 2.65
N ILE A 13 0.54 3.55 3.90
CA ILE A 13 -0.06 4.50 4.85
C ILE A 13 0.91 5.61 5.22
N TRP A 14 2.18 5.29 5.48
CA TRP A 14 3.19 6.30 5.80
C TRP A 14 3.39 7.30 4.64
N LEU A 15 3.48 6.80 3.40
CA LEU A 15 3.62 7.64 2.21
C LEU A 15 2.34 8.45 1.96
N GLY A 16 1.18 7.81 2.08
CA GLY A 16 -0.13 8.42 1.87
C GLY A 16 -0.43 9.53 2.88
N ALA A 17 -0.15 9.31 4.17
CA ALA A 17 -0.34 10.29 5.23
C ALA A 17 0.50 11.55 5.01
N ARG A 18 1.69 11.42 4.42
CA ARG A 18 2.57 12.55 4.09
C ARG A 18 2.08 13.38 2.91
N LEU A 19 1.28 12.79 2.03
CA LEU A 19 0.67 13.43 0.86
C LEU A 19 -0.72 14.02 1.13
N GLY A 20 -1.24 13.90 2.36
CA GLY A 20 -2.54 14.42 2.79
C GLY A 20 -3.72 13.52 2.43
N GLY A 21 -4.96 14.02 2.59
CA GLY A 21 -6.18 13.21 2.50
C GLY A 21 -6.39 12.51 1.14
N ILE A 22 -6.01 13.15 0.04
CA ILE A 22 -6.06 12.55 -1.31
C ILE A 22 -4.95 11.50 -1.49
N GLY A 23 -3.77 11.77 -0.92
CA GLY A 23 -2.60 10.90 -1.01
C GLY A 23 -2.79 9.55 -0.34
N ILE A 24 -3.58 9.47 0.73
CA ILE A 24 -3.92 8.20 1.41
C ILE A 24 -4.69 7.27 0.47
N GLY A 25 -5.71 7.80 -0.23
CA GLY A 25 -6.51 7.00 -1.17
C GLY A 25 -5.66 6.47 -2.33
N PHE A 26 -4.79 7.32 -2.89
CA PHE A 26 -3.90 6.93 -3.97
C PHE A 26 -2.83 5.91 -3.53
N ALA A 27 -2.20 6.13 -2.38
CA ALA A 27 -1.19 5.23 -1.84
C ALA A 27 -1.79 3.87 -1.43
N GLY A 28 -3.02 3.86 -0.91
CA GLY A 28 -3.77 2.63 -0.65
C GLY A 28 -4.03 1.81 -1.92
N GLY A 29 -4.50 2.46 -2.99
CA GLY A 29 -4.69 1.81 -4.28
C GLY A 29 -3.40 1.26 -4.88
N MET A 30 -2.30 2.01 -4.80
CA MET A 30 -0.98 1.52 -5.23
C MET A 30 -0.49 0.34 -4.38
N GLY A 31 -0.70 0.36 -3.07
CA GLY A 31 -0.33 -0.74 -2.18
C GLY A 31 -0.99 -2.07 -2.58
N VAL A 32 -2.28 -2.03 -2.94
CA VAL A 32 -3.01 -3.20 -3.46
C VAL A 32 -2.43 -3.65 -4.81
N LEU A 33 -2.17 -2.73 -5.74
CA LEU A 33 -1.57 -3.08 -7.04
C LEU A 33 -0.19 -3.74 -6.89
N ILE A 34 0.63 -3.26 -5.95
CA ILE A 34 1.94 -3.84 -5.66
C ILE A 34 1.81 -5.26 -5.10
N LEU A 35 0.84 -5.50 -4.22
CA LEU A 35 0.58 -6.83 -3.66
C LEU A 35 0.04 -7.81 -4.72
N THR A 36 -0.90 -7.37 -5.55
CA THR A 36 -1.55 -8.21 -6.55
C THR A 36 -0.65 -8.48 -7.76
N LEU A 37 0.01 -7.47 -8.31
CA LEU A 37 0.82 -7.61 -9.52
C LEU A 37 2.28 -7.97 -9.22
N GLY A 38 2.84 -7.45 -8.13
CA GLY A 38 4.22 -7.71 -7.74
C GLY A 38 4.41 -9.02 -6.98
N PHE A 39 3.43 -9.41 -6.17
CA PHE A 39 3.50 -10.63 -5.34
C PHE A 39 2.44 -11.68 -5.69
N GLY A 40 1.57 -11.43 -6.67
CA GLY A 40 0.53 -12.38 -7.09
C GLY A 40 -0.54 -12.63 -6.03
N MET A 41 -0.64 -11.77 -5.02
CA MET A 41 -1.58 -11.91 -3.91
C MET A 41 -2.84 -11.11 -4.23
N ALA A 42 -3.85 -11.81 -4.73
CA ALA A 42 -5.21 -11.31 -4.95
C ALA A 42 -6.11 -11.80 -3.82
#